data_AF-A0A0Q0L2R8-F1
#
_entry.id   AF-A0A0Q0L2R8-F1
#
_cell.length_a   1.000
_cell.length_b   1.000
_cell.length_c   1.000
_cell.angle_alpha   90.00
_cell.angle_beta   90.00
_cell.angle_gamma   90.00
#
_symmetry.space_group_name_H-M   'P 1'
#
loop_
_entity.id
_entity.type
_entity.pdbx_description
1 polymer ?
#
loop_
_entity_poly.entity_id
_entity_poly.type
_entity_poly.pdbx_seq_one_letter_code
_entity_poly.pdbx_strand_id
1 'polypeptide(L)'
;MVDSYDDSLDGEKSKTQVKRELHALVDLGERLTTLKADVLAKLPLTDALRKALAEAPKHTANIARKRHILFIGKLMRDQDQEAILVLLDQLDASTRQYNERFHNLERWRDRLIAGDDADLEKFVIEYPDADRQQLRSLIRQAQHEVARNKPPATSRKIFKYIRELDELQRGLR
;
A
#
# COMPACT_ATOMS: atom_id res chain seq x y z
N MET A 1 -56.12 18.29 -29.04
CA MET A 1 -56.35 17.68 -27.72
C MET A 1 -55.10 16.91 -27.36
N VAL A 2 -54.66 17.12 -26.13
CA VAL A 2 -53.42 16.65 -25.52
C VAL A 2 -53.52 15.14 -25.32
N ASP A 3 -52.46 14.39 -25.63
CA ASP A 3 -52.02 13.39 -24.66
C ASP A 3 -50.50 13.41 -24.57
N SER A 4 -50.07 14.00 -23.46
CA SER A 4 -48.72 14.22 -23.00
C SER A 4 -48.37 13.02 -22.14
N TYR A 5 -47.47 12.15 -22.59
CA TYR A 5 -46.79 11.26 -21.66
C TYR A 5 -45.53 11.97 -21.18
N ASP A 6 -45.78 12.82 -20.19
CA ASP A 6 -44.79 13.38 -19.28
C ASP A 6 -44.56 12.41 -18.11
N ASP A 7 -43.30 12.33 -17.75
CA ASP A 7 -42.71 11.95 -16.47
C ASP A 7 -43.27 10.78 -15.63
N SER A 8 -42.47 9.72 -15.56
CA SER A 8 -42.39 8.88 -14.35
C SER A 8 -40.92 8.56 -14.09
N LEU A 9 -40.19 9.54 -13.57
CA LEU A 9 -38.97 9.32 -12.78
C LEU A 9 -39.28 8.40 -11.60
N ASP A 10 -38.77 7.16 -11.62
CA ASP A 10 -38.61 6.35 -10.42
C ASP A 10 -37.37 5.44 -10.53
N GLY A 11 -36.27 5.90 -9.91
CA GLY A 11 -35.25 5.18 -9.12
C GLY A 11 -34.76 3.75 -9.43
N GLU A 12 -35.20 3.03 -10.45
CA GLU A 12 -34.78 1.65 -10.70
C GLU A 12 -33.35 1.60 -11.27
N LYS A 13 -32.42 1.06 -10.48
CA LYS A 13 -31.05 0.81 -10.92
C LYS A 13 -31.05 0.02 -12.23
N SER A 14 -30.36 0.55 -13.25
CA SER A 14 -30.21 -0.14 -14.53
C SER A 14 -29.61 -1.55 -14.32
N LYS A 15 -30.01 -2.52 -15.15
CA LYS A 15 -29.43 -3.88 -15.19
C LYS A 15 -27.89 -3.84 -15.26
N THR A 16 -27.34 -2.86 -15.97
CA THR A 16 -25.89 -2.64 -16.08
C THR A 16 -25.27 -2.19 -14.75
N GLN A 17 -25.96 -1.33 -14.01
CA GLN A 17 -25.51 -0.84 -12.70
C GLN A 17 -25.52 -1.95 -11.65
N VAL A 18 -26.61 -2.72 -11.58
CA VAL A 18 -26.70 -3.89 -10.68
C VAL A 18 -25.58 -4.89 -10.96
N LYS A 19 -25.29 -5.15 -12.24
CA LYS A 19 -24.18 -6.03 -12.64
C LYS A 19 -22.82 -5.49 -12.18
N ARG A 20 -22.58 -4.18 -12.30
CA ARG A 20 -21.33 -3.53 -11.84
C ARG A 20 -21.17 -3.64 -10.33
N GLU A 21 -22.23 -3.39 -9.57
CA GLU A 21 -22.21 -3.50 -8.10
C GLU A 21 -21.90 -4.94 -7.66
N LEU A 22 -22.52 -5.94 -8.27
CA LEU A 22 -22.22 -7.35 -7.98
C LEU A 22 -20.77 -7.72 -8.30
N HIS A 23 -20.21 -7.22 -9.40
CA HIS A 23 -18.80 -7.42 -9.71
C HIS A 23 -17.88 -6.76 -8.69
N ALA A 24 -18.17 -5.52 -8.28
CA ALA A 24 -17.40 -4.81 -7.27
C ALA A 24 -17.35 -5.57 -5.93
N LEU A 25 -18.44 -6.25 -5.54
CA LEU A 25 -18.47 -7.08 -4.34
C LEU A 25 -17.60 -8.34 -4.47
N VAL A 26 -17.59 -8.96 -5.64
CA VAL A 26 -16.72 -10.11 -5.92
C VAL A 26 -15.26 -9.67 -5.88
N ASP A 27 -14.93 -8.55 -6.51
CA ASP A 27 -13.57 -8.01 -6.56
C ASP A 27 -13.08 -7.61 -5.16
N LEU A 28 -13.93 -6.95 -4.36
CA LEU A 28 -13.63 -6.62 -2.97
C LEU A 28 -13.42 -7.90 -2.14
N GLY A 29 -14.28 -8.90 -2.30
CA GLY A 29 -14.14 -10.19 -1.64
C GLY A 29 -12.85 -10.92 -2.02
N GLU A 30 -12.48 -10.92 -3.30
CA GLU A 30 -11.22 -11.48 -3.77
C GLU A 30 -10.02 -10.75 -3.17
N ARG A 31 -10.06 -9.40 -3.12
CA ARG A 31 -9.02 -8.60 -2.48
C ARG A 31 -8.81 -9.02 -1.03
N LEU A 32 -9.88 -9.24 -0.26
CA LEU A 32 -9.77 -9.69 1.13
C LEU A 32 -9.01 -11.03 1.27
N THR A 33 -9.08 -11.93 0.28
CA THR A 33 -8.35 -13.21 0.30
C THR A 33 -6.83 -13.06 0.25
N THR A 34 -6.34 -11.87 -0.14
CA THR A 34 -4.91 -11.57 -0.26
C THR A 34 -4.32 -10.89 0.98
N LEU A 35 -5.17 -10.46 1.91
CA LEU A 35 -4.75 -9.75 3.11
C LEU A 35 -4.22 -10.70 4.18
N LYS A 36 -3.30 -10.20 4.99
CA LYS A 36 -2.77 -10.93 6.14
C LYS A 36 -3.84 -11.05 7.25
N ALA A 37 -3.71 -12.09 8.08
CA ALA A 37 -4.68 -12.41 9.12
C ALA A 37 -4.87 -11.28 10.17
N ASP A 38 -3.81 -10.56 10.49
CA ASP A 38 -3.83 -9.41 11.40
C ASP A 38 -4.63 -8.22 10.84
N VAL A 39 -4.57 -8.00 9.53
CA VAL A 39 -5.39 -7.01 8.83
C VAL A 39 -6.85 -7.45 8.81
N LEU A 40 -7.13 -8.69 8.44
CA LEU A 40 -8.49 -9.24 8.41
C LEU A 40 -9.17 -9.23 9.79
N ALA A 41 -8.41 -9.40 10.86
CA ALA A 41 -8.92 -9.33 12.23
C ALA A 41 -9.47 -7.93 12.60
N LYS A 42 -8.93 -6.86 12.01
CA LYS A 42 -9.35 -5.47 12.26
C LYS A 42 -10.59 -5.05 11.47
N LEU A 43 -10.89 -5.75 10.37
CA LEU A 43 -12.05 -5.44 9.53
C LEU A 43 -13.36 -5.87 10.21
N PRO A 44 -14.48 -5.14 10.02
CA PRO A 44 -15.78 -5.49 10.58
C PRO A 44 -16.46 -6.58 9.75
N LEU A 45 -15.90 -7.80 9.81
CA LEU A 45 -16.39 -8.96 9.05
C LEU A 45 -17.27 -9.86 9.91
N THR A 46 -18.36 -10.34 9.34
CA THR A 46 -19.18 -11.43 9.90
C THR A 46 -18.38 -12.74 10.02
N ASP A 47 -18.77 -13.61 10.95
CA ASP A 47 -18.11 -14.91 11.17
C ASP A 47 -18.13 -15.80 9.93
N ALA A 48 -19.23 -15.75 9.16
CA ALA A 48 -19.38 -16.50 7.91
C ALA A 48 -18.30 -16.09 6.89
N LEU A 49 -18.09 -14.78 6.72
CA LEU A 49 -17.07 -14.26 5.81
C LEU A 49 -15.66 -14.57 6.32
N ARG A 50 -15.39 -14.43 7.63
CA ARG A 50 -14.09 -14.80 8.23
C ARG A 50 -13.74 -16.25 7.96
N LYS A 51 -14.70 -17.17 8.14
CA LYS A 51 -14.52 -18.60 7.85
C LYS A 51 -14.24 -18.83 6.36
N ALA A 52 -15.01 -18.22 5.48
CA ALA A 52 -14.82 -18.35 4.03
C ALA A 52 -13.43 -17.85 3.59
N LEU A 53 -12.94 -16.73 4.16
CA LEU A 53 -11.60 -16.21 3.88
C LEU A 53 -10.50 -17.17 4.37
N ALA A 54 -10.64 -17.74 5.57
CA ALA A 54 -9.70 -18.72 6.11
C ALA A 54 -9.64 -20.04 5.30
N GLU A 55 -10.73 -20.39 4.61
CA GLU A 55 -10.79 -21.57 3.73
C GLU A 55 -10.25 -21.31 2.32
N ALA A 56 -10.13 -20.04 1.89
CA ALA A 56 -9.71 -19.69 0.52
C ALA A 56 -8.41 -20.37 0.05
N PRO A 57 -7.34 -20.48 0.87
CA PRO A 57 -6.11 -21.17 0.46
C PRO A 57 -6.28 -22.67 0.19
N LYS A 58 -7.33 -23.32 0.70
CA LYS A 58 -7.61 -24.75 0.48
C LYS A 58 -8.13 -25.02 -0.94
N HIS A 59 -8.66 -24.02 -1.62
CA HIS A 59 -9.18 -24.13 -2.99
C HIS A 59 -8.06 -23.91 -4.02
N THR A 60 -7.29 -24.95 -4.31
CA THR A 60 -6.13 -24.87 -5.21
C THR A 60 -6.49 -25.00 -6.70
N ALA A 61 -7.55 -25.74 -7.04
CA ALA A 61 -7.99 -25.89 -8.41
C ALA A 61 -8.69 -24.62 -8.93
N ASN A 62 -8.36 -24.18 -10.15
CA ASN A 62 -8.88 -22.93 -10.74
C ASN A 62 -10.42 -22.80 -10.66
N ILE A 63 -11.15 -23.88 -10.98
CA ILE A 63 -12.62 -23.89 -10.92
C ILE A 63 -13.12 -23.78 -9.48
N ALA A 64 -12.48 -24.49 -8.55
CA ALA A 64 -12.83 -24.45 -7.12
C ALA A 64 -12.56 -23.05 -6.54
N ARG A 65 -11.40 -22.46 -6.84
CA ARG A 65 -11.04 -21.09 -6.46
C ARG A 65 -12.05 -20.07 -6.98
N LYS A 66 -12.37 -20.13 -8.27
CA LYS A 66 -13.35 -19.21 -8.89
C LYS A 66 -14.73 -19.32 -8.23
N ARG A 67 -15.20 -20.53 -7.96
CA ARG A 67 -16.48 -20.75 -7.26
C ARG A 67 -16.45 -20.20 -5.83
N HIS A 68 -15.34 -20.40 -5.13
CA HIS A 68 -15.17 -19.89 -3.76
C HIS A 68 -15.15 -18.36 -3.71
N ILE A 69 -14.48 -17.71 -4.66
CA ILE A 69 -14.49 -16.24 -4.79
C ILE A 69 -15.91 -15.71 -5.03
N LEU A 70 -16.70 -16.37 -5.89
CA LEU A 70 -18.11 -15.98 -6.09
C LEU A 70 -18.96 -16.16 -4.82
N PHE A 71 -18.69 -17.21 -4.04
CA PHE A 71 -19.34 -17.41 -2.75
C PHE A 71 -18.96 -16.31 -1.74
N ILE A 72 -17.69 -15.93 -1.67
CA ILE A 72 -17.23 -14.79 -0.87
C ILE A 72 -17.94 -13.50 -1.33
N GLY A 73 -18.01 -13.23 -2.63
CA GLY A 73 -18.73 -12.08 -3.18
C GLY A 73 -20.23 -12.08 -2.84
N LYS A 74 -20.85 -13.26 -2.69
CA LYS A 74 -22.22 -13.38 -2.16
C LYS A 74 -22.31 -12.94 -0.69
N LEU A 75 -21.36 -13.36 0.15
CA LEU A 75 -21.29 -12.99 1.57
C LEU A 75 -20.99 -11.50 1.78
N MET A 76 -20.29 -10.86 0.84
CA MET A 76 -19.99 -9.43 0.87
C MET A 76 -21.26 -8.55 0.88
N ARG A 77 -22.40 -9.07 0.39
CA ARG A 77 -23.68 -8.34 0.40
C ARG A 77 -24.20 -8.04 1.79
N ASP A 78 -23.84 -8.87 2.77
CA ASP A 78 -24.31 -8.76 4.15
C ASP A 78 -23.32 -8.01 5.05
N GLN A 79 -22.27 -7.39 4.48
CA GLN A 79 -21.26 -6.65 5.23
C GLN A 79 -21.50 -5.15 5.18
N ASP A 80 -20.93 -4.44 6.16
CA ASP A 80 -20.71 -3.00 6.08
C ASP A 80 -19.56 -2.70 5.10
N GLN A 81 -19.92 -2.55 3.83
CA GLN A 81 -18.99 -2.34 2.74
C GLN A 81 -18.23 -1.02 2.88
N GLU A 82 -18.90 0.02 3.37
CA GLU A 82 -18.32 1.35 3.55
C GLU A 82 -17.23 1.30 4.62
N ALA A 83 -17.52 0.71 5.78
CA ALA A 83 -16.51 0.56 6.83
C ALA A 83 -15.31 -0.29 6.39
N ILE A 84 -15.54 -1.36 5.61
CA ILE A 84 -14.45 -2.15 5.02
C ILE A 84 -13.60 -1.29 4.09
N LEU A 85 -14.22 -0.55 3.16
CA LEU A 85 -13.50 0.28 2.18
C LEU A 85 -12.70 1.40 2.85
N VAL A 86 -13.24 2.06 3.88
CA VAL A 86 -12.53 3.09 4.64
C VAL A 86 -11.27 2.53 5.29
N LEU A 87 -11.36 1.37 5.94
CA LEU A 87 -10.19 0.73 6.56
C LEU A 87 -9.16 0.28 5.51
N LEU A 88 -9.61 -0.24 4.36
CA LEU A 88 -8.72 -0.61 3.27
C LEU A 88 -7.99 0.60 2.67
N ASP A 89 -8.67 1.73 2.48
CA ASP A 89 -8.01 2.93 1.97
C ASP A 89 -7.02 3.51 2.99
N GLN A 90 -7.30 3.45 4.29
CA GLN A 90 -6.33 3.82 5.32
C GLN A 90 -5.05 2.97 5.25
N LEU A 91 -5.20 1.65 5.06
CA LEU A 91 -4.07 0.72 4.90
C LEU A 91 -3.28 0.99 3.61
N ASP A 92 -3.99 1.24 2.51
CA ASP A 92 -3.35 1.56 1.24
C ASP A 92 -2.63 2.92 1.32
N ALA A 93 -3.23 3.92 1.96
CA ALA A 93 -2.64 5.23 2.16
C ALA A 93 -1.35 5.14 2.99
N SER A 94 -1.34 4.36 4.08
CA SER A 94 -0.11 4.16 4.86
C SER A 94 0.97 3.46 4.04
N THR A 95 0.58 2.48 3.22
CA THR A 95 1.50 1.76 2.33
C THR A 95 2.08 2.68 1.25
N ARG A 96 1.24 3.52 0.62
CA ARG A 96 1.67 4.54 -0.35
C ARG A 96 2.66 5.51 0.29
N GLN A 97 2.32 6.04 1.47
CA GLN A 97 3.18 6.97 2.21
C GLN A 97 4.53 6.33 2.56
N TYR A 98 4.53 5.06 3.01
CA TYR A 98 5.76 4.32 3.28
C TYR A 98 6.63 4.16 2.02
N ASN A 99 6.03 3.76 0.89
CA ASN A 99 6.75 3.57 -0.38
C ASN A 99 7.32 4.90 -0.91
N GLU A 100 6.56 5.97 -0.85
CA GLU A 100 7.03 7.32 -1.22
C GLU A 100 8.22 7.73 -0.36
N ARG A 101 8.13 7.55 0.97
CA ARG A 101 9.23 7.83 1.89
C ARG A 101 10.46 6.98 1.58
N PHE A 102 10.28 5.69 1.34
CA PHE A 102 11.36 4.77 0.98
C PHE A 102 12.09 5.26 -0.28
N HIS A 103 11.36 5.58 -1.35
CA HIS A 103 11.95 6.11 -2.57
C HIS A 103 12.60 7.50 -2.38
N ASN A 104 12.06 8.34 -1.50
CA ASN A 104 12.69 9.62 -1.15
C ASN A 104 14.07 9.38 -0.51
N LEU A 105 14.18 8.40 0.38
CA LEU A 105 15.45 8.01 0.99
C LEU A 105 16.43 7.41 -0.02
N GLU A 106 15.95 6.64 -0.99
CA GLU A 106 16.80 6.14 -2.09
C GLU A 106 17.37 7.31 -2.91
N ARG A 107 16.54 8.30 -3.26
CA ARG A 107 17.00 9.50 -3.96
C ARG A 107 17.98 10.30 -3.12
N TRP A 108 17.76 10.41 -1.81
CA TRP A 108 18.71 11.05 -0.90
C TRP A 108 20.05 10.33 -0.88
N ARG A 109 20.06 9.01 -0.73
CA ARG A 109 21.29 8.19 -0.79
C ARG A 109 22.05 8.43 -2.09
N ASP A 110 21.37 8.33 -3.23
CA ASP A 110 22.00 8.46 -4.54
C ASP A 110 22.56 9.87 -4.75
N ARG A 111 21.81 10.88 -4.33
CA ARG A 111 22.25 12.29 -4.33
C ARG A 111 23.46 12.52 -3.44
N LEU A 112 23.47 11.99 -2.22
CA LEU A 112 24.60 12.14 -1.29
C LEU A 112 25.88 11.47 -1.82
N ILE A 113 25.76 10.35 -2.54
CA ILE A 113 26.91 9.66 -3.13
C ILE A 113 27.43 10.40 -4.37
N ALA A 114 26.54 10.86 -5.26
CA ALA A 114 26.91 11.51 -6.51
C ALA A 114 27.28 13.00 -6.36
N GLY A 115 26.78 13.64 -5.30
CA GLY A 115 26.93 15.07 -5.04
C GLY A 115 28.16 15.44 -4.22
N ASP A 116 28.06 16.63 -3.61
CA ASP A 116 29.13 17.25 -2.83
C ASP A 116 28.67 17.60 -1.39
N ASP A 117 29.50 18.39 -0.69
CA ASP A 117 29.22 18.80 0.69
C ASP A 117 27.93 19.64 0.80
N ALA A 118 27.50 20.33 -0.26
CA ALA A 118 26.26 21.10 -0.26
C ALA A 118 25.01 20.20 -0.24
N ASP A 119 25.09 18.99 -0.78
CA ASP A 119 24.00 18.01 -0.66
C ASP A 119 23.95 17.37 0.73
N LEU A 120 25.11 17.19 1.38
CA LEU A 120 25.18 16.82 2.79
C LEU A 120 24.55 17.91 3.68
N GLU A 121 24.85 19.18 3.44
CA GLU A 121 24.24 20.30 4.18
C GLU A 121 22.71 20.26 4.10
N LYS A 122 22.16 20.10 2.87
CA LYS A 122 20.71 20.03 2.68
C LYS A 122 20.09 18.86 3.42
N PHE A 123 20.75 17.70 3.43
CA PHE A 123 20.27 16.53 4.17
C PHE A 123 20.27 16.80 5.68
N VAL A 124 21.34 17.38 6.24
CA VAL A 124 21.43 17.70 7.68
C VAL A 124 20.40 18.76 8.09
N ILE A 125 20.01 19.67 7.20
CA ILE A 125 18.90 20.61 7.45
C ILE A 125 17.57 19.87 7.57
N GLU A 126 17.31 18.86 6.71
CA GLU A 126 16.09 18.06 6.78
C GLU A 126 16.06 17.07 7.96
N TYR A 127 17.23 16.56 8.36
CA TYR A 127 17.44 15.62 9.45
C TYR A 127 18.49 16.17 10.44
N PRO A 128 18.10 17.06 11.37
CA PRO A 128 19.04 17.73 12.30
C PRO A 128 19.79 16.78 13.25
N ASP A 129 19.22 15.61 13.51
CA ASP A 129 19.82 14.57 14.37
C ASP A 129 20.92 13.76 13.65
N ALA A 130 21.18 14.04 12.37
CA ALA A 130 22.25 13.38 11.62
C ALA A 130 23.63 13.75 12.16
N ASP A 131 24.45 12.73 12.46
CA ASP A 131 25.89 12.90 12.66
C ASP A 131 26.55 13.19 11.31
N ARG A 132 26.78 14.48 11.08
CA ARG A 132 27.45 15.03 9.91
C ARG A 132 28.79 14.36 9.62
N GLN A 133 29.63 14.10 10.63
CA GLN A 133 30.96 13.54 10.42
C GLN A 133 30.88 12.07 10.02
N GLN A 134 30.01 11.31 10.68
CA GLN A 134 29.74 9.92 10.31
C GLN A 134 29.22 9.83 8.87
N LEU A 135 28.21 10.63 8.52
CA LEU A 135 27.60 10.61 7.20
C LEU A 135 28.60 11.02 6.11
N ARG A 136 29.41 12.06 6.35
CA ARG A 136 30.49 12.47 5.42
C ARG A 136 31.54 11.39 5.21
N SER A 137 31.86 10.61 6.25
CA SER A 137 32.78 9.47 6.13
C SER A 137 32.20 8.37 5.27
N LEU A 138 30.94 8.00 5.49
CA LEU A 138 30.21 7.02 4.69
C LEU A 138 30.11 7.44 3.21
N ILE A 139 29.80 8.72 2.94
CA ILE A 139 29.72 9.26 1.58
C ILE A 139 31.05 9.10 0.85
N ARG A 140 32.17 9.54 1.45
CA ARG A 140 33.49 9.43 0.83
C ARG A 140 33.88 7.97 0.57
N GLN A 141 33.55 7.06 1.49
CA GLN A 141 33.79 5.64 1.30
C GLN A 141 32.94 5.07 0.16
N ALA A 142 31.66 5.46 0.04
CA ALA A 142 30.80 5.03 -1.07
C ALA A 142 31.29 5.56 -2.42
N GLN A 143 31.70 6.83 -2.49
CA GLN A 143 32.31 7.43 -3.68
C GLN A 143 33.58 6.68 -4.12
N HIS A 144 34.41 6.28 -3.15
CA HIS A 144 35.62 5.49 -3.42
C HIS A 144 35.32 4.07 -3.90
N GLU A 145 34.27 3.42 -3.37
CA GLU A 145 33.78 2.13 -3.86
C GLU A 145 33.33 2.23 -5.32
N VAL A 146 32.53 3.26 -5.65
CA VAL A 146 32.05 3.53 -7.01
C VAL A 146 33.21 3.77 -7.96
N ALA A 147 34.17 4.64 -7.60
CA ALA A 147 35.33 4.96 -8.43
C ALA A 147 36.23 3.74 -8.72
N ARG A 148 36.13 2.68 -7.90
CA ARG A 148 36.91 1.43 -8.05
C ARG A 148 36.07 0.25 -8.54
N ASN A 149 34.85 0.49 -9.01
CA ASN A 149 33.91 -0.57 -9.42
C ASN A 149 33.73 -1.67 -8.36
N LYS A 150 33.77 -1.30 -7.08
CA LYS A 150 33.56 -2.23 -5.97
C LYS A 150 32.06 -2.42 -5.70
N PRO A 151 31.66 -3.55 -5.09
CA PRO A 151 30.29 -3.74 -4.64
C PRO A 151 29.83 -2.60 -3.72
N PRO A 152 28.58 -2.11 -3.83
CA PRO A 152 28.09 -0.93 -3.12
C PRO A 152 27.69 -1.28 -1.67
N ALA A 153 28.66 -1.73 -0.87
CA ALA A 153 28.44 -2.07 0.53
C ALA A 153 28.13 -0.81 1.35
N THR A 154 28.83 0.29 1.09
CA THR A 154 28.67 1.52 1.85
C THR A 154 27.42 2.30 1.46
N SER A 155 27.00 2.24 0.20
CA SER A 155 25.69 2.77 -0.24
C SER A 155 24.53 2.17 0.58
N ARG A 156 24.57 0.86 0.86
CA ARG A 156 23.59 0.19 1.73
C ARG A 156 23.67 0.65 3.18
N LYS A 157 24.87 0.96 3.70
CA LYS A 157 25.04 1.55 5.04
C LYS A 157 24.47 2.95 5.13
N ILE A 158 24.69 3.79 4.11
CA ILE A 158 24.09 5.13 4.02
C ILE A 158 22.58 5.00 4.06
N PHE A 159 21.99 4.15 3.21
CA PHE A 159 20.54 3.94 3.18
C PHE A 159 19.99 3.53 4.54
N LYS A 160 20.63 2.56 5.20
CA LYS A 160 20.22 2.10 6.53
C LYS A 160 20.26 3.26 7.55
N TYR A 161 21.34 4.04 7.55
CA TYR A 161 21.52 5.15 8.47
C TYR A 161 20.48 6.25 8.29
N ILE A 162 20.26 6.71 7.04
CA ILE A 162 19.27 7.76 6.77
C ILE A 162 17.83 7.28 7.00
N ARG A 163 17.57 5.97 6.83
CA ARG A 163 16.28 5.38 7.17
C ARG A 163 16.05 5.35 8.67
N GLU A 164 17.07 5.03 9.47
CA GLU A 164 16.98 5.08 10.94
C GLU A 164 16.67 6.51 11.44
N LEU A 165 17.25 7.54 10.80
CA LEU A 165 16.93 8.94 11.09
C LEU A 165 15.49 9.30 10.71
N ASP A 166 15.02 8.88 9.54
CA ASP A 166 13.64 9.12 9.08
C ASP A 166 12.60 8.38 9.93
N GLU A 167 12.91 7.17 10.38
CA GLU A 167 12.12 6.41 11.36
C GLU A 167 12.05 7.15 12.71
N LEU A 168 13.17 7.69 13.21
CA LEU A 168 13.22 8.44 14.47
C LEU A 168 12.43 9.75 14.40
N GLN A 169 12.58 10.52 13.33
CA GLN A 169 11.96 11.84 13.18
C GLN A 169 10.46 11.77 12.88
N ARG A 170 10.02 10.76 12.12
CA ARG A 170 8.66 10.73 11.53
C ARG A 170 7.87 9.45 11.80
N GLY A 171 8.37 8.52 12.61
CA GLY A 171 7.57 7.50 13.29
C GLY A 171 6.77 6.50 12.44
N LEU A 172 7.21 6.16 11.21
CA LEU A 172 6.60 5.06 10.44
C LEU A 172 7.50 3.83 10.50
N ARG A 173 6.99 2.75 11.11
CA ARG A 173 7.52 1.38 11.04
C ARG A 173 6.53 0.47 10.34
#